data_AF-A0A0M9GN53-F1
#
_entry.id   AF-A0A0M9GN53-F1
#
_cell.length_a   1.000
_cell.length_b   1.000
_cell.length_c   1.000
_cell.angle_alpha   90.00
_cell.angle_beta   90.00
_cell.angle_gamma   90.00
#
_symmetry.space_group_name_H-M   'P 1'
#
loop_
_entity.id
_entity.type
_entity.pdbx_description
1 polymer ?
#
loop_
_entity_poly.entity_id
_entity_poly.type
_entity_poly.pdbx_seq_one_letter_code
_entity_poly.pdbx_strand_id
1 'polypeptide(L)'
;MTTTPKPLIAGNWKMNGVTSGLTALRTIAEGVSQHTDTFDGLICLPATMIERGTRLCNGTALLLGGQDCHFEQSGAHTGDISADMLQDAGASYVILGHSERRADHDETNTDVLKKSLAAYETGLTAIICVGETRAEREEGRAMEIVSNQLEGSMSKDANSQNTVIAYEPVWAIGTGLVPSNHDIEAMHGHIRQVLSERFGVEGESMRILYGGSLKPSNAEEILRTKNVNGGLIGGASLKSEDFLAICAAVPGN
;
A
#
# COMPACT_ATOMS: atom_id res chain seq x y z
N MET A 1 -5.33 -1.24 -26.04
CA MET A 1 -6.15 -1.92 -25.03
C MET A 1 -5.38 -1.81 -23.73
N THR A 2 -5.82 -0.97 -22.80
CA THR A 2 -5.18 -0.84 -21.49
C THR A 2 -5.52 -2.10 -20.70
N THR A 3 -4.54 -2.98 -20.49
CA THR A 3 -4.69 -4.15 -19.65
C THR A 3 -4.89 -3.70 -18.22
N THR A 4 -5.98 -4.14 -17.57
CA THR A 4 -6.18 -3.90 -16.13
C THR A 4 -4.94 -4.40 -15.36
N PRO A 5 -4.32 -3.58 -14.50
CA PRO A 5 -3.17 -3.99 -13.73
C PRO A 5 -3.51 -5.21 -12.87
N LYS A 6 -2.59 -6.17 -12.80
CA LYS A 6 -2.73 -7.33 -11.92
C LYS A 6 -2.96 -6.84 -10.47
N PRO A 7 -4.01 -7.32 -9.77
CA PRO A 7 -4.31 -6.86 -8.43
C PRO A 7 -3.16 -7.11 -7.44
N LEU A 8 -2.97 -6.19 -6.49
CA LEU A 8 -2.03 -6.33 -5.37
C LEU A 8 -2.79 -6.34 -4.05
N ILE A 9 -2.72 -7.45 -3.32
CA ILE A 9 -3.27 -7.58 -1.97
C ILE A 9 -2.14 -7.40 -0.97
N ALA A 10 -2.04 -6.21 -0.40
CA ALA A 10 -1.01 -5.82 0.54
C ALA A 10 -1.57 -5.80 1.98
N GLY A 11 -0.86 -6.39 2.94
CA GLY A 11 -1.13 -6.26 4.36
C GLY A 11 -0.17 -5.30 5.03
N ASN A 12 -0.66 -4.30 5.76
CA ASN A 12 0.13 -3.47 6.65
C ASN A 12 -0.05 -3.96 8.09
N TRP A 13 0.96 -4.65 8.63
CA TRP A 13 0.91 -5.15 10.01
C TRP A 13 1.03 -4.03 11.06
N LYS A 14 1.41 -2.82 10.64
CA LYS A 14 1.70 -1.69 11.52
C LYS A 14 2.68 -2.13 12.62
N MET A 15 2.53 -1.60 13.83
CA MET A 15 3.33 -2.00 15.00
C MET A 15 2.90 -3.36 15.60
N ASN A 16 2.65 -4.37 14.76
CA ASN A 16 2.42 -5.75 15.17
C ASN A 16 3.42 -6.68 14.47
N GLY A 17 4.14 -7.48 15.25
CA GLY A 17 5.13 -8.40 14.70
C GLY A 17 6.16 -8.78 15.74
N VAL A 18 6.05 -10.00 16.24
CA VAL A 18 7.06 -10.66 17.06
C VAL A 18 7.22 -12.09 16.53
N THR A 19 8.28 -12.80 16.92
CA THR A 19 8.59 -14.14 16.39
C THR A 19 7.40 -15.11 16.44
N SER A 20 6.58 -15.08 17.49
CA SER A 20 5.39 -15.96 17.59
C SER A 20 4.30 -15.67 16.57
N GLY A 21 4.24 -14.44 16.03
CA GLY A 21 3.30 -14.06 14.98
C GLY A 21 3.72 -14.52 13.58
N LEU A 22 4.95 -14.99 13.40
CA LEU A 22 5.46 -15.40 12.08
C LEU A 22 4.80 -16.69 11.55
N THR A 23 4.18 -17.51 12.39
CA THR A 23 3.40 -18.68 11.93
C THR A 23 2.28 -18.26 10.98
N ALA A 24 1.57 -17.16 11.29
CA ALA A 24 0.54 -16.63 10.41
C ALA A 24 1.12 -16.18 9.06
N LEU A 25 2.30 -15.56 9.07
CA LEU A 25 3.00 -15.15 7.85
C LEU A 25 3.32 -16.36 6.96
N ARG A 26 3.79 -17.47 7.54
CA ARG A 26 4.08 -18.69 6.77
C ARG A 26 2.82 -19.25 6.09
N THR A 27 1.71 -19.31 6.82
CA THR A 27 0.42 -19.77 6.25
C THR A 27 -0.06 -18.85 5.13
N ILE A 28 0.06 -17.53 5.30
CA ILE A 28 -0.25 -16.56 4.24
C ILE A 28 0.63 -16.84 3.01
N ALA A 29 1.93 -17.07 3.21
CA ALA A 29 2.87 -17.27 2.13
C ALA A 29 2.56 -18.51 1.28
N GLU A 30 2.19 -19.61 1.93
CA GLU A 30 1.76 -20.85 1.26
C GLU A 30 0.44 -20.66 0.52
N GLY A 31 -0.54 -19.97 1.10
CA GLY A 31 -1.83 -19.70 0.47
C GLY A 31 -1.72 -18.78 -0.76
N VAL A 32 -0.98 -17.68 -0.65
CA VAL A 32 -0.72 -16.75 -1.77
C VAL A 32 -0.04 -17.46 -2.93
N SER A 33 0.90 -18.36 -2.65
CA SER A 33 1.65 -19.10 -3.69
C SER A 33 0.78 -20.00 -4.56
N GLN A 34 -0.45 -20.31 -4.14
CA GLN A 34 -1.41 -21.11 -4.91
C GLN A 34 -2.17 -20.29 -5.98
N HIS A 35 -2.05 -18.96 -5.95
CA HIS A 35 -2.86 -18.05 -6.78
C HIS A 35 -2.02 -16.99 -7.51
N THR A 36 -0.77 -17.33 -7.85
CA THR A 36 0.20 -16.40 -8.44
C THR A 36 -0.20 -15.85 -9.80
N ASP A 37 -1.11 -16.49 -10.53
CA ASP A 37 -1.63 -15.97 -11.81
C ASP A 37 -2.76 -14.94 -11.61
N THR A 38 -3.35 -14.85 -10.42
CA THR A 38 -4.54 -14.03 -10.14
C THR A 38 -4.18 -12.68 -9.51
N PHE A 39 -3.27 -12.67 -8.54
CA PHE A 39 -2.88 -11.45 -7.81
C PHE A 39 -1.44 -11.56 -7.30
N ASP A 40 -0.88 -10.42 -6.88
CA ASP A 40 0.35 -10.37 -6.08
C ASP A 40 0.00 -10.22 -4.61
N GLY A 41 0.58 -11.04 -3.73
CA GLY A 41 0.42 -10.92 -2.28
C GLY A 41 1.64 -10.26 -1.66
N LEU A 42 1.41 -9.30 -0.76
CA LEU A 42 2.47 -8.55 -0.06
C LEU A 42 2.14 -8.42 1.43
N ILE A 43 3.13 -8.59 2.31
CA ILE A 43 3.02 -8.23 3.72
C ILE A 43 4.12 -7.23 4.10
N CYS A 44 3.72 -6.06 4.59
CA CYS A 44 4.60 -5.02 5.11
C CYS A 44 4.75 -5.19 6.63
N LEU A 45 5.96 -5.56 7.06
CA LEU A 45 6.28 -5.93 8.44
C LEU A 45 6.98 -4.78 9.20
N PRO A 46 6.96 -4.78 10.54
CA PRO A 46 7.90 -3.98 11.31
C PRO A 46 9.34 -4.29 10.86
N ALA A 47 10.20 -3.26 10.78
CA ALA A 47 11.56 -3.39 10.26
C ALA A 47 12.37 -4.51 10.94
N THR A 48 12.16 -4.71 12.25
CA THR A 48 12.82 -5.76 13.05
C THR A 48 12.46 -7.19 12.62
N MET A 49 11.37 -7.38 11.86
CA MET A 49 10.86 -8.67 11.44
C MET A 49 11.10 -8.98 9.95
N ILE A 50 11.45 -8.00 9.12
CA ILE A 50 11.55 -8.17 7.66
C ILE A 50 12.50 -9.31 7.30
N GLU A 51 13.74 -9.26 7.78
CA GLU A 51 14.78 -10.26 7.50
C GLU A 51 14.34 -11.69 7.88
N ARG A 52 13.75 -11.83 9.06
CA ARG A 52 13.22 -13.12 9.55
C ARG A 52 12.04 -13.60 8.71
N GLY A 53 11.15 -12.68 8.34
CA GLY A 53 10.03 -12.95 7.43
C GLY A 53 10.54 -13.43 6.07
N THR A 54 11.54 -12.76 5.50
CA THR A 54 12.15 -13.12 4.21
C THR A 54 12.70 -14.53 4.26
N ARG A 55 13.47 -14.88 5.30
CA ARG A 55 13.97 -16.25 5.48
C ARG A 55 12.86 -17.28 5.58
N LEU A 56 11.79 -16.97 6.31
CA LEU A 56 10.65 -17.87 6.51
C LEU A 56 9.82 -18.09 5.24
N CYS A 57 9.69 -17.04 4.43
CA CYS A 57 8.94 -17.03 3.18
C CYS A 57 9.80 -17.43 1.96
N ASN A 58 11.07 -17.77 2.16
CA ASN A 58 11.94 -18.18 1.07
C ASN A 58 11.34 -19.38 0.29
N GLY A 59 11.37 -19.30 -1.05
CA GLY A 59 10.75 -20.27 -1.94
C GLY A 59 9.23 -20.15 -2.11
N THR A 60 8.59 -19.13 -1.51
CA THR A 60 7.18 -18.79 -1.75
C THR A 60 7.07 -17.55 -2.65
N ALA A 61 5.88 -17.29 -3.18
CA ALA A 61 5.61 -16.11 -4.00
C ALA A 61 5.22 -14.86 -3.19
N LEU A 62 5.18 -14.95 -1.86
CA LEU A 62 4.80 -13.82 -1.02
C LEU A 62 5.89 -12.76 -1.01
N LEU A 63 5.51 -11.55 -1.41
CA LEU A 63 6.39 -10.38 -1.34
C LEU A 63 6.38 -9.82 0.07
N LEU A 64 7.49 -9.21 0.47
CA LEU A 64 7.61 -8.52 1.75
C LEU A 64 7.98 -7.05 1.56
N GLY A 65 7.54 -6.22 2.50
CA GLY A 65 7.77 -4.77 2.47
C GLY A 65 8.10 -4.17 3.83
N GLY A 66 8.69 -2.98 3.79
CA GLY A 66 8.80 -2.08 4.95
C GLY A 66 7.56 -1.21 5.12
N GLN A 67 7.44 -0.57 6.29
CA GLN A 67 6.32 0.31 6.63
C GLN A 67 6.67 1.81 6.59
N ASP A 68 7.97 2.12 6.51
CA ASP A 68 8.52 3.46 6.29
C ASP A 68 10.02 3.32 5.96
N CYS A 69 10.61 4.34 5.33
CA CYS A 69 12.06 4.49 5.25
C CYS A 69 12.50 5.95 5.38
N HIS A 70 13.76 6.15 5.69
CA HIS A 70 14.42 7.44 5.68
C HIS A 70 14.82 7.83 4.24
N PHE A 71 14.89 9.14 3.95
CA PHE A 71 15.24 9.64 2.62
C PHE A 71 16.76 9.68 2.37
N GLU A 72 17.58 9.74 3.42
CA GLU A 72 19.03 9.58 3.28
C GLU A 72 19.41 8.09 3.26
N GLN A 73 20.40 7.75 2.44
CA GLN A 73 20.94 6.40 2.31
C GLN A 73 21.58 5.89 3.61
N SER A 74 22.30 6.76 4.31
CA SER A 74 22.93 6.51 5.62
C SER A 74 23.31 7.83 6.29
N GLY A 75 23.57 7.82 7.60
CA GLY A 75 24.03 9.03 8.30
C GLY A 75 23.76 9.02 9.80
N ALA A 76 23.90 10.19 10.43
CA ALA A 76 23.66 10.38 11.86
C ALA A 76 22.17 10.51 12.19
N HIS A 77 21.42 9.44 11.91
CA HIS A 77 19.96 9.35 12.04
C HIS A 77 19.59 8.23 13.02
N THR A 78 19.89 8.42 14.30
CA THR A 78 19.75 7.37 15.31
C THR A 78 18.29 6.92 15.45
N GLY A 79 18.02 5.66 15.08
CA GLY A 79 16.70 5.03 15.16
C GLY A 79 15.96 4.95 13.83
N ASP A 80 16.41 5.68 12.81
CA ASP A 80 15.84 5.63 11.47
C ASP A 80 16.36 4.43 10.66
N ILE A 81 15.59 4.01 9.66
CA ILE A 81 15.88 2.87 8.79
C ILE A 81 15.94 3.37 7.35
N SER A 82 17.07 3.17 6.65
CA SER A 82 17.18 3.57 5.24
C SER A 82 16.53 2.57 4.29
N ALA A 83 16.26 3.00 3.06
CA ALA A 83 15.75 2.13 2.01
C ALA A 83 16.70 0.94 1.74
N ASP A 84 18.02 1.16 1.77
CA ASP A 84 19.03 0.11 1.58
C ASP A 84 18.93 -0.97 2.66
N MET A 85 18.70 -0.58 3.92
CA MET A 85 18.53 -1.54 5.02
C MET A 85 17.30 -2.43 4.83
N LEU A 86 16.20 -1.87 4.32
CA LEU A 86 15.00 -2.64 4.01
C LEU A 86 15.24 -3.61 2.85
N GLN A 87 15.88 -3.13 1.79
CA GLN A 87 16.21 -3.94 0.61
C GLN A 87 17.15 -5.10 0.98
N ASP A 88 18.20 -4.83 1.76
CA ASP A 88 19.15 -5.84 2.26
C ASP A 88 18.46 -6.90 3.13
N ALA A 89 17.47 -6.49 3.94
CA ALA A 89 16.63 -7.41 4.70
C ALA A 89 15.64 -8.23 3.82
N GLY A 90 15.58 -7.97 2.51
CA GLY A 90 14.76 -8.69 1.53
C GLY A 90 13.39 -8.07 1.26
N ALA A 91 13.15 -6.82 1.68
CA ALA A 91 11.96 -6.09 1.25
C ALA A 91 12.02 -5.80 -0.26
N SER A 92 10.86 -5.81 -0.91
CA SER A 92 10.66 -5.39 -2.31
C SER A 92 9.75 -4.17 -2.44
N TYR A 93 9.04 -3.82 -1.36
CA TYR A 93 8.13 -2.69 -1.28
C TYR A 93 8.38 -1.88 0.00
N VAL A 94 7.94 -0.62 0.00
CA VAL A 94 7.88 0.19 1.23
C VAL A 94 6.64 1.08 1.21
N ILE A 95 5.89 1.09 2.31
CA ILE A 95 4.77 2.03 2.52
C ILE A 95 5.34 3.38 2.91
N LEU A 96 4.86 4.46 2.28
CA LEU A 96 5.31 5.83 2.53
C LEU A 96 4.12 6.78 2.63
N GLY A 97 4.18 7.71 3.58
CA GLY A 97 3.12 8.70 3.78
C GLY A 97 1.80 8.11 4.25
N HIS A 98 1.83 6.96 4.94
CA HIS A 98 0.65 6.40 5.58
C HIS A 98 0.00 7.44 6.50
N SER A 99 -1.34 7.46 6.56
CA SER A 99 -2.12 8.42 7.34
C SER A 99 -1.63 8.61 8.78
N GLU A 100 -1.32 7.51 9.47
CA GLU A 100 -0.72 7.52 10.83
C GLU A 100 0.62 8.28 10.88
N ARG A 101 1.48 8.17 9.85
CA ARG A 101 2.74 8.93 9.82
C ARG A 101 2.53 10.40 9.50
N ARG A 102 1.60 10.71 8.59
CA ARG A 102 1.23 12.11 8.30
C ARG A 102 0.65 12.81 9.53
N ALA A 103 -0.16 12.10 10.32
CA ALA A 103 -0.82 12.65 11.50
C ALA A 103 0.08 12.67 12.74
N ASP A 104 0.78 11.57 13.04
CA ASP A 104 1.48 11.38 14.31
C ASP A 104 2.99 11.70 14.22
N HIS A 105 3.52 11.84 13.01
CA HIS A 105 4.94 12.15 12.74
C HIS A 105 5.13 13.39 11.85
N ASP A 106 4.06 14.16 11.62
CA ASP A 106 4.06 15.40 10.83
C ASP A 106 4.65 15.26 9.42
N GLU A 107 4.54 14.07 8.81
CA GLU A 107 5.10 13.84 7.47
C GLU A 107 4.37 14.64 6.39
N THR A 108 5.12 15.49 5.69
CA THR A 108 4.59 16.32 4.63
C THR A 108 4.66 15.61 3.28
N ASN A 109 3.97 16.17 2.27
CA ASN A 109 4.08 15.66 0.90
C ASN A 109 5.53 15.63 0.41
N THR A 110 6.32 16.65 0.75
CA THR A 110 7.74 16.76 0.38
C THR A 110 8.58 15.66 1.01
N ASP A 111 8.28 15.26 2.24
CA ASP A 111 9.02 14.18 2.91
C ASP A 111 8.75 12.85 2.21
N VAL A 112 7.48 12.57 1.87
CA VAL A 112 7.09 11.38 1.11
C VAL A 112 7.74 11.35 -0.27
N LEU A 113 7.85 12.49 -0.96
CA LEU A 113 8.60 12.61 -2.21
C LEU A 113 10.06 12.22 -2.04
N LYS A 114 10.76 12.76 -1.04
CA LYS A 114 12.17 12.42 -0.80
C LYS A 114 12.35 10.94 -0.46
N LYS A 115 11.46 10.37 0.35
CA LYS A 115 11.49 8.95 0.72
C LYS A 115 11.22 8.04 -0.49
N SER A 116 10.29 8.42 -1.36
CA SER A 116 9.99 7.64 -2.58
C SER A 116 11.18 7.63 -3.55
N LEU A 117 11.89 8.76 -3.69
CA LEU A 117 13.14 8.81 -4.46
C LEU A 117 14.19 7.84 -3.89
N ALA A 118 14.41 7.85 -2.56
CA ALA A 118 15.33 6.91 -1.91
C ALA A 118 14.92 5.45 -2.11
N ALA A 119 13.63 5.14 -2.07
CA ALA A 119 13.11 3.80 -2.37
C ALA A 119 13.42 3.39 -3.82
N TYR A 120 13.24 4.29 -4.79
CA TYR A 120 13.51 3.99 -6.19
C TYR A 120 15.00 3.74 -6.47
N GLU A 121 15.89 4.47 -5.80
CA GLU A 121 17.35 4.30 -5.93
C GLU A 121 17.82 2.92 -5.49
N THR A 122 17.10 2.28 -4.57
CA THR A 122 17.35 0.90 -4.11
C THR A 122 16.47 -0.13 -4.80
N GLY A 123 15.69 0.26 -5.82
CA GLY A 123 14.81 -0.66 -6.55
C GLY A 123 13.61 -1.17 -5.76
N LEU A 124 13.29 -0.57 -4.60
CA LEU A 124 12.04 -0.82 -3.90
C LEU A 124 10.87 -0.16 -4.64
N THR A 125 9.72 -0.84 -4.65
CA THR A 125 8.47 -0.23 -5.11
C THR A 125 7.82 0.57 -3.97
N ALA A 126 7.61 1.87 -4.18
CA ALA A 126 6.96 2.73 -3.19
C ALA A 126 5.44 2.56 -3.24
N ILE A 127 4.81 2.29 -2.08
CA ILE A 127 3.37 2.39 -1.87
C ILE A 127 3.11 3.76 -1.24
N ILE A 128 2.72 4.73 -2.06
CA ILE A 128 2.45 6.10 -1.63
C ILE A 128 1.01 6.20 -1.17
N CYS A 129 0.81 6.49 0.11
CA CYS A 129 -0.52 6.67 0.67
C CYS A 129 -1.01 8.12 0.57
N VAL A 130 -2.28 8.26 0.20
CA VAL A 130 -3.00 9.54 0.07
C VAL A 130 -4.42 9.38 0.62
N GLY A 131 -5.01 10.46 1.12
CA GLY A 131 -6.31 10.42 1.75
C GLY A 131 -6.69 11.74 2.39
N GLU A 132 -7.99 12.02 2.43
CA GLU A 132 -8.58 13.17 3.10
C GLU A 132 -9.15 12.80 4.48
N THR A 133 -9.03 13.75 5.41
CA THR A 133 -9.70 13.72 6.70
C THR A 133 -11.19 14.02 6.57
N ARG A 134 -11.92 13.77 7.66
CA ARG A 134 -13.36 14.05 7.71
C ARG A 134 -13.67 15.53 7.50
N ALA A 135 -12.90 16.42 8.12
CA ALA A 135 -13.12 17.87 8.01
C ALA A 135 -12.94 18.33 6.55
N GLU A 136 -11.85 17.91 5.90
CA GLU A 136 -11.59 18.23 4.50
C GLU A 136 -12.69 17.71 3.56
N ARG A 137 -13.24 16.53 3.84
CA ARG A 137 -14.36 15.96 3.07
C ARG A 137 -15.65 16.75 3.28
N GLU A 138 -15.99 17.07 4.52
CA GLU A 138 -17.19 17.86 4.87
C GLU A 138 -17.11 19.30 4.31
N GLU A 139 -15.92 19.83 4.09
CA GLU A 139 -15.66 21.09 3.38
C GLU A 139 -15.75 20.98 1.86
N GLY A 140 -15.95 19.79 1.30
CA GLY A 140 -16.01 19.56 -0.15
C GLY A 140 -14.64 19.56 -0.84
N ARG A 141 -13.54 19.41 -0.08
CA ARG A 141 -12.16 19.53 -0.56
C ARG A 141 -11.46 18.18 -0.77
N ALA A 142 -12.16 17.06 -0.62
CA ALA A 142 -11.59 15.71 -0.69
C ALA A 142 -10.71 15.49 -1.94
N MET A 143 -11.23 15.78 -3.14
CA MET A 143 -10.51 15.60 -4.40
C MET A 143 -9.31 16.56 -4.52
N GLU A 144 -9.46 17.81 -4.07
CA GLU A 144 -8.37 18.81 -4.05
C GLU A 144 -7.22 18.34 -3.15
N ILE A 145 -7.52 17.86 -1.94
CA ILE A 145 -6.53 17.36 -1.00
C ILE A 145 -5.78 16.15 -1.57
N VAL A 146 -6.50 15.17 -2.12
CA VAL A 146 -5.88 13.98 -2.72
C VAL A 146 -5.01 14.35 -3.92
N SER A 147 -5.46 15.27 -4.79
CA SER A 147 -4.64 15.80 -5.89
C SER A 147 -3.35 16.45 -5.39
N ASN A 148 -3.45 17.33 -4.40
CA ASN A 148 -2.28 18.02 -3.83
C ASN A 148 -1.28 17.04 -3.19
N GLN A 149 -1.77 15.97 -2.55
CA GLN A 149 -0.93 14.91 -2.01
C GLN A 149 -0.23 14.12 -3.12
N LEU A 150 -0.94 13.72 -4.18
CA LEU A 150 -0.33 13.05 -5.33
C LEU A 150 0.74 13.93 -6.01
N GLU A 151 0.43 15.19 -6.24
CA GLU A 151 1.34 16.16 -6.85
C GLU A 151 2.62 16.34 -6.02
N GLY A 152 2.46 16.58 -4.72
CA GLY A 152 3.58 16.85 -3.83
C GLY A 152 4.37 15.62 -3.37
N SER A 153 3.79 14.41 -3.41
CA SER A 153 4.42 13.19 -2.89
C SER A 153 5.06 12.29 -3.93
N MET A 154 4.80 12.49 -5.23
CA MET A 154 5.34 11.62 -6.29
C MET A 154 6.44 12.30 -7.09
N SER A 155 7.50 11.55 -7.41
CA SER A 155 8.53 11.99 -8.35
C SER A 155 8.00 12.00 -9.79
N LYS A 156 8.62 12.80 -10.66
CA LYS A 156 8.45 12.70 -12.12
C LYS A 156 8.91 11.35 -12.69
N ASP A 157 9.80 10.66 -11.98
CA ASP A 157 10.36 9.36 -12.40
C ASP A 157 9.49 8.17 -11.93
N ALA A 158 8.36 8.45 -11.27
CA ALA A 158 7.37 7.46 -10.91
C ALA A 158 6.75 6.82 -12.16
N ASN A 159 6.62 5.49 -12.13
CA ASN A 159 6.03 4.69 -13.19
C ASN A 159 5.29 3.47 -12.61
N SER A 160 4.63 2.69 -13.47
CA SER A 160 3.82 1.55 -13.05
C SER A 160 4.60 0.41 -12.38
N GLN A 161 5.92 0.35 -12.56
CA GLN A 161 6.79 -0.70 -11.99
C GLN A 161 7.30 -0.33 -10.59
N ASN A 162 7.62 0.94 -10.37
CA ASN A 162 8.20 1.40 -9.10
C ASN A 162 7.20 2.06 -8.16
N THR A 163 5.96 2.33 -8.58
CA THR A 163 4.98 3.08 -7.77
C THR A 163 3.60 2.43 -7.72
N VAL A 164 3.04 2.39 -6.51
CA VAL A 164 1.67 2.01 -6.22
C VAL A 164 1.05 3.12 -5.38
N ILE A 165 -0.22 3.44 -5.63
CA ILE A 165 -0.98 4.39 -4.81
C ILE A 165 -1.89 3.61 -3.87
N ALA A 166 -1.97 4.00 -2.59
CA ALA A 166 -2.98 3.51 -1.67
C ALA A 166 -3.88 4.67 -1.21
N TYR A 167 -5.16 4.59 -1.54
CA TYR A 167 -6.14 5.57 -1.08
C TYR A 167 -6.69 5.19 0.30
N GLU A 168 -6.41 6.02 1.29
CA GLU A 168 -6.89 5.89 2.65
C GLU A 168 -8.07 6.85 2.88
N PRO A 169 -9.33 6.36 3.00
CA PRO A 169 -10.45 7.20 3.42
C PRO A 169 -10.32 7.50 4.92
N VAL A 170 -9.41 8.41 5.32
CA VAL A 170 -9.05 8.69 6.72
C VAL A 170 -10.29 9.07 7.53
N TRP A 171 -11.24 9.77 6.90
CA TRP A 171 -12.54 10.10 7.47
C TRP A 171 -13.36 8.88 7.97
N ALA A 172 -13.09 7.68 7.47
CA ALA A 172 -13.78 6.44 7.84
C ALA A 172 -12.94 5.51 8.75
N ILE A 173 -11.62 5.67 8.80
CA ILE A 173 -10.73 4.79 9.57
C ILE A 173 -11.02 4.92 11.08
N GLY A 174 -11.29 3.79 11.75
CA GLY A 174 -11.53 3.75 13.19
C GLY A 174 -12.87 4.33 13.67
N THR A 175 -13.69 4.88 12.76
CA THR A 175 -14.96 5.53 13.10
C THR A 175 -16.17 4.59 13.08
N GLY A 176 -16.02 3.39 12.50
CA GLY A 176 -17.13 2.48 12.20
C GLY A 176 -17.92 2.84 10.94
N LEU A 177 -17.62 3.99 10.31
CA LEU A 177 -18.12 4.32 8.99
C LEU A 177 -17.45 3.43 7.94
N VAL A 178 -18.20 3.06 6.91
CA VAL A 178 -17.70 2.33 5.75
C VAL A 178 -18.02 3.17 4.52
N PRO A 179 -17.02 3.57 3.72
CA PRO A 179 -17.26 4.23 2.45
C PRO A 179 -18.21 3.40 1.59
N SER A 180 -19.16 4.04 0.92
CA SER A 180 -19.96 3.36 -0.09
C SER A 180 -19.09 3.02 -1.30
N ASN A 181 -19.48 2.03 -2.12
CA ASN A 181 -18.74 1.78 -3.37
C ASN A 181 -18.73 3.00 -4.30
N HIS A 182 -19.76 3.83 -4.23
CA HIS A 182 -19.80 5.07 -4.99
C HIS A 182 -18.70 6.04 -4.54
N ASP A 183 -18.47 6.17 -3.22
CA ASP A 183 -17.35 6.95 -2.68
C ASP A 183 -16.00 6.40 -3.15
N ILE A 184 -15.85 5.07 -3.12
CA ILE A 184 -14.63 4.37 -3.51
C ILE A 184 -14.37 4.59 -5.01
N GLU A 185 -15.37 4.33 -5.87
CA GLU A 185 -15.27 4.50 -7.32
C GLU A 185 -14.96 5.94 -7.69
N ALA A 186 -15.64 6.91 -7.08
CA ALA A 186 -15.42 8.33 -7.35
C ALA A 186 -13.98 8.74 -7.05
N MET A 187 -13.45 8.37 -5.87
CA MET A 187 -12.08 8.75 -5.51
C MET A 187 -11.03 7.97 -6.30
N HIS A 188 -11.20 6.67 -6.50
CA HIS A 188 -10.28 5.89 -7.34
C HIS A 188 -10.28 6.36 -8.80
N GLY A 189 -11.45 6.77 -9.32
CA GLY A 189 -11.58 7.40 -10.63
C GLY A 189 -10.82 8.72 -10.73
N HIS A 190 -10.95 9.58 -9.71
CA HIS A 190 -10.21 10.83 -9.61
C HIS A 190 -8.69 10.60 -9.56
N ILE A 191 -8.23 9.68 -8.70
CA ILE A 191 -6.80 9.31 -8.62
C ILE A 191 -6.31 8.80 -9.98
N ARG A 192 -7.06 7.90 -10.64
CA ARG A 192 -6.69 7.40 -11.97
C ARG A 192 -6.55 8.56 -12.97
N GLN A 193 -7.49 9.50 -12.98
CA GLN A 193 -7.44 10.66 -13.87
C GLN A 193 -6.17 11.48 -13.64
N VAL A 194 -5.87 11.85 -12.39
CA VAL A 194 -4.67 12.62 -12.03
C VAL A 194 -3.39 11.89 -12.47
N LEU A 195 -3.32 10.58 -12.24
CA LEU A 195 -2.18 9.76 -12.65
C LEU A 195 -2.03 9.72 -14.18
N SER A 196 -3.11 9.48 -14.91
CA SER A 196 -3.12 9.45 -16.38
C SER A 196 -2.73 10.80 -16.98
N GLU A 197 -3.21 11.91 -16.43
CA GLU A 197 -2.84 13.25 -16.88
C GLU A 197 -1.34 13.53 -16.67
N ARG A 198 -0.78 13.08 -15.55
CA ARG A 198 0.61 13.35 -15.17
C ARG A 198 1.63 12.39 -15.80
N PHE A 199 1.27 11.12 -15.96
CA PHE A 199 2.20 10.04 -16.35
C PHE A 199 1.78 9.28 -17.62
N GLY A 200 0.67 9.66 -18.26
CA GLY A 200 0.18 9.01 -19.47
C GLY A 200 -0.08 7.51 -19.28
N VAL A 201 0.49 6.69 -20.17
CA VAL A 201 0.34 5.22 -20.16
C VAL A 201 0.84 4.59 -18.86
N GLU A 202 1.89 5.14 -18.24
CA GLU A 202 2.35 4.68 -16.94
C GLU A 202 1.31 4.95 -15.86
N GLY A 203 0.70 6.14 -15.90
CA GLY A 203 -0.36 6.55 -15.00
C GLY A 203 -1.64 5.71 -15.14
N GLU A 204 -1.95 5.23 -16.35
CA GLU A 204 -3.04 4.28 -16.61
C GLU A 204 -2.74 2.87 -16.04
N SER A 205 -1.47 2.51 -15.93
CA SER A 205 -1.00 1.17 -15.54
C SER A 205 -0.61 1.06 -14.06
N MET A 206 -0.43 2.17 -13.35
CA MET A 206 -0.16 2.19 -11.90
C MET A 206 -1.31 1.52 -11.13
N ARG A 207 -0.99 0.70 -10.12
CA ARG A 207 -2.00 0.09 -9.24
C ARG A 207 -2.51 1.12 -8.24
N ILE A 208 -3.83 1.16 -8.04
CA ILE A 208 -4.49 1.98 -7.01
C ILE A 208 -5.18 1.03 -6.01
N LEU A 209 -4.66 0.97 -4.79
CA LEU A 209 -5.17 0.12 -3.72
C LEU A 209 -6.19 0.86 -2.87
N TYR A 210 -7.22 0.14 -2.44
CA TYR A 210 -8.11 0.64 -1.41
C TYR A 210 -7.50 0.39 -0.02
N GLY A 211 -7.20 1.45 0.72
CA GLY A 211 -6.59 1.44 2.06
C GLY A 211 -7.60 1.59 3.21
N GLY A 212 -8.91 1.57 2.93
CA GLY A 212 -9.93 1.61 3.96
C GLY A 212 -10.18 0.24 4.63
N SER A 213 -11.29 0.13 5.36
CA SER A 213 -11.66 -1.13 6.04
C SER A 213 -12.05 -2.22 5.02
N LEU A 214 -11.07 -3.01 4.58
CA LEU A 214 -11.25 -4.21 3.76
C LEU A 214 -11.26 -5.46 4.63
N LYS A 215 -12.34 -6.25 4.56
CA LYS A 215 -12.61 -7.46 5.34
C LYS A 215 -13.16 -8.55 4.42
N PRO A 216 -13.11 -9.84 4.80
CA PRO A 216 -13.68 -10.91 3.98
C PRO A 216 -15.12 -10.64 3.53
N SER A 217 -15.94 -10.06 4.41
CA SER A 217 -17.35 -9.81 4.16
C SER A 217 -17.67 -8.71 3.13
N ASN A 218 -16.72 -7.84 2.80
CA ASN A 218 -16.92 -6.74 1.83
C ASN A 218 -15.89 -6.73 0.70
N ALA A 219 -14.92 -7.65 0.72
CA ALA A 219 -13.81 -7.68 -0.22
C ALA A 219 -14.28 -7.87 -1.67
N GLU A 220 -15.20 -8.81 -1.92
CA GLU A 220 -15.66 -9.09 -3.29
C GLU A 220 -16.27 -7.85 -3.95
N GLU A 221 -17.12 -7.13 -3.21
CA GLU A 221 -17.81 -5.96 -3.73
C GLU A 221 -16.84 -4.80 -3.99
N ILE A 222 -15.95 -4.52 -3.03
CA ILE A 222 -14.96 -3.44 -3.16
C ILE A 222 -13.95 -3.74 -4.27
N LEU A 223 -13.43 -4.97 -4.35
CA LEU A 223 -12.42 -5.35 -5.35
C LEU A 223 -12.97 -5.39 -6.78
N ARG A 224 -14.29 -5.46 -6.97
CA ARG A 224 -14.95 -5.31 -8.28
C ARG A 224 -15.16 -3.85 -8.68
N THR A 225 -14.95 -2.90 -7.77
CA THR A 225 -15.15 -1.48 -8.05
C THR A 225 -14.12 -1.00 -9.08
N LYS A 226 -14.58 -0.19 -10.05
CA LYS A 226 -13.73 0.32 -11.12
C LYS A 226 -12.53 1.09 -10.55
N ASN A 227 -11.35 0.90 -11.14
CA ASN A 227 -10.07 1.48 -10.72
C ASN A 227 -9.57 1.02 -9.33
N VAL A 228 -10.23 0.07 -8.66
CA VAL A 228 -9.66 -0.63 -7.51
C VAL A 228 -8.79 -1.77 -8.03
N ASN A 229 -7.48 -1.70 -7.74
CA ASN A 229 -6.49 -2.70 -8.19
C ASN A 229 -5.92 -3.51 -7.02
N GLY A 230 -6.72 -3.70 -5.97
CA GLY A 230 -6.34 -4.42 -4.76
C GLY A 230 -6.58 -3.61 -3.49
N GLY A 231 -5.89 -3.96 -2.41
CA GLY A 231 -6.10 -3.36 -1.09
C GLY A 231 -4.84 -3.25 -0.26
N LEU A 232 -4.80 -2.22 0.60
CA LEU A 232 -3.81 -2.08 1.67
C LEU A 232 -4.51 -2.33 3.01
N ILE A 233 -4.40 -3.56 3.50
CA ILE A 233 -5.21 -4.14 4.56
C ILE A 233 -4.52 -3.93 5.91
N GLY A 234 -5.20 -3.27 6.85
CA GLY A 234 -4.75 -3.15 8.24
C GLY A 234 -4.97 -4.44 9.04
N GLY A 235 -5.81 -4.38 10.09
CA GLY A 235 -5.93 -5.45 11.08
C GLY A 235 -6.31 -6.85 10.55
N ALA A 236 -7.06 -6.95 9.45
CA ALA A 236 -7.39 -8.23 8.83
C ALA A 236 -6.17 -8.96 8.25
N SER A 237 -5.05 -8.25 8.00
CA SER A 237 -3.81 -8.86 7.52
C SER A 237 -3.01 -9.59 8.60
N LEU A 238 -3.36 -9.40 9.88
CA LEU A 238 -2.69 -10.06 11.02
C LEU A 238 -3.12 -11.52 11.19
N LYS A 239 -4.25 -11.91 10.60
CA LYS A 239 -4.79 -13.27 10.64
C LYS A 239 -4.74 -13.88 9.25
N SER A 240 -4.11 -15.04 9.14
CA SER A 240 -3.96 -15.73 7.85
C SER A 240 -5.30 -16.05 7.20
N GLU A 241 -6.29 -16.49 7.98
CA GLU A 241 -7.64 -16.81 7.52
C GLU A 241 -8.33 -15.60 6.87
N ASP A 242 -8.33 -14.45 7.55
CA ASP A 242 -8.96 -13.23 7.05
C ASP A 242 -8.24 -12.71 5.80
N PHE A 243 -6.90 -12.67 5.81
CA PHE A 243 -6.12 -12.20 4.67
C PHE A 243 -6.31 -13.08 3.44
N LEU A 244 -6.27 -14.42 3.60
CA LEU A 244 -6.47 -15.36 2.50
C LEU A 244 -7.91 -15.36 1.98
N ALA A 245 -8.91 -15.12 2.85
CA ALA A 245 -10.29 -14.94 2.41
C ALA A 245 -10.46 -13.66 1.56
N ILE A 246 -9.76 -12.58 1.89
CA ILE A 246 -9.73 -11.37 1.03
C ILE A 246 -9.01 -11.66 -0.29
N CYS A 247 -7.90 -12.40 -0.27
CA CYS A 247 -7.20 -12.83 -1.49
C CYS A 247 -8.11 -13.65 -2.42
N ALA A 248 -8.92 -14.56 -1.86
CA ALA A 248 -9.87 -15.37 -2.62
C ALA A 248 -11.02 -14.54 -3.23
N ALA A 249 -11.26 -13.33 -2.74
CA ALA A 249 -12.28 -12.43 -3.26
C ALA A 249 -11.80 -11.61 -4.48
N VAL A 250 -10.53 -11.72 -4.86
CA VAL A 250 -10.01 -11.08 -6.08
C VAL A 250 -10.77 -11.62 -7.29
N PRO A 251 -11.38 -10.76 -8.13
CA PRO A 251 -12.08 -11.19 -9.33
C PRO A 251 -11.14 -11.98 -10.24
N GLY A 252 -11.60 -13.14 -10.75
CA GLY A 252 -10.90 -13.83 -11.83
C GLY A 252 -10.87 -12.98 -13.10
N ASN A 253 -9.77 -13.06 -13.84
CA ASN A 253 -9.61 -12.42 -15.16
C ASN A 253 -10.61 -12.95 -16.19
#